data_AF-A0A377ENJ5-F1
#
_entry.id   AF-A0A377ENJ5-F1
#
_cell.length_a   1.000
_cell.length_b   1.000
_cell.length_c   1.000
_cell.angle_alpha   90.00
_cell.angle_beta   90.00
_cell.angle_gamma   90.00
#
_symmetry.space_group_name_H-M   'P 1'
#
loop_
_entity.id
_entity.type
_entity.pdbx_description
1 polymer ?
#
loop_
_entity_poly.entity_id
_entity_poly.type
_entity_poly.pdbx_seq_one_letter_code
_entity_poly.pdbx_strand_id
1 'polypeptide(L)' 'MIKQAWCSALGVDVGCHATLVHFPAWPAVWLARNDDTGFQQVLERADYLAKEHTKVHCTGERNFGCSRG' A
#
# COMPACT_ATOMS: atom_id res chain seq x y z
N MET A 1 -6.12 14.98 -5.44
CA MET A 1 -5.55 13.87 -6.25
C MET A 1 -4.65 13.02 -5.35
N ILE A 2 -4.77 11.69 -5.36
CA ILE A 2 -4.07 10.81 -4.39
C ILE A 2 -2.53 10.92 -4.45
N LYS A 3 -1.95 11.11 -5.65
CA LYS A 3 -0.51 11.33 -5.86
C LYS A 3 0.01 12.61 -5.20
N GLN A 4 -0.75 13.70 -5.28
CA GLN A 4 -0.39 14.98 -4.67
C GLN A 4 -0.42 14.90 -3.14
N ALA A 5 -1.43 14.23 -2.58
CA ALA A 5 -1.51 13.99 -1.15
C ALA A 5 -0.34 13.15 -0.65
N TRP A 6 0.03 12.10 -1.38
CA TRP A 6 1.18 11.25 -1.08
C TRP A 6 2.51 12.03 -1.12
N CYS A 7 2.74 12.81 -2.18
CA CYS A 7 3.94 13.65 -2.30
C CYS A 7 3.99 14.72 -1.20
N SER A 8 2.86 15.34 -0.87
CA SER A 8 2.76 16.33 0.21
C SER A 8 3.07 15.72 1.58
N ALA A 9 2.62 14.49 1.86
CA ALA A 9 2.91 13.81 3.12
C ALA A 9 4.40 13.49 3.27
N LEU A 10 5.09 13.25 2.16
CA LEU A 10 6.52 12.96 2.11
C LEU A 10 7.39 14.22 1.96
N GLY A 11 6.80 15.40 1.75
CA GLY A 11 7.53 16.64 1.49
C GLY A 11 8.32 16.63 0.18
N VAL A 12 7.89 15.84 -0.80
CA VAL A 12 8.57 15.69 -2.10
C VAL A 12 7.79 16.37 -3.23
N ASP A 13 8.50 16.79 -4.26
CA ASP A 13 7.88 17.40 -5.44
C ASP A 13 7.01 16.40 -6.21
N VAL A 14 5.82 16.85 -6.63
CA VAL A 14 4.84 16.01 -7.33
C VAL A 14 5.32 15.65 -8.74
N GLY A 15 6.00 16.55 -9.45
CA GLY A 15 6.45 16.32 -10.83
C GLY A 15 7.42 15.15 -10.95
N CYS A 16 8.41 15.11 -10.05
CA CYS A 16 9.44 14.07 -10.06
C CYS A 16 9.01 12.76 -9.39
N HIS A 17 8.11 12.81 -8.39
CA HIS A 17 7.84 11.66 -7.52
C HIS A 17 6.48 10.99 -7.76
N ALA A 18 5.61 11.58 -8.59
CA ALA A 18 4.29 11.00 -8.92
C ALA A 18 4.36 9.66 -9.67
N THR A 19 5.51 9.28 -10.21
CA THR A 19 5.76 8.01 -10.91
C THR A 19 6.31 6.92 -10.00
N LEU A 20 6.79 7.28 -8.79
CA LEU A 20 7.38 6.33 -7.83
C LEU A 20 6.33 5.49 -7.10
N VAL A 21 5.05 5.83 -7.26
CA VAL A 21 3.94 5.12 -6.64
C VAL A 21 3.08 4.45 -7.70
N HIS A 22 2.89 3.15 -7.55
CA HIS A 22 1.99 2.36 -8.40
C HIS A 22 0.62 2.26 -7.73
N PHE A 23 -0.40 2.87 -8.35
CA PHE A 23 -1.79 2.65 -7.97
C PHE A 23 -2.37 1.57 -8.89
N PRO A 24 -2.84 0.43 -8.34
CA PRO A 24 -3.48 -0.58 -9.15
C PRO A 24 -4.79 -0.04 -9.75
N ALA A 25 -5.22 -0.62 -10.88
CA ALA A 25 -6.45 -0.22 -11.57
C ALA A 25 -7.71 -0.29 -10.69
N TRP A 26 -7.71 -1.16 -9.67
CA TRP A 26 -8.79 -1.33 -8.71
C TRP A 26 -8.29 -1.08 -7.28
N PRO A 27 -8.00 0.17 -6.89
CA PRO A 27 -7.30 0.46 -5.63
C PRO A 27 -8.18 0.33 -4.39
N ALA A 28 -9.49 0.19 -4.55
CA ALA A 28 -10.45 0.02 -3.47
C ALA A 28 -11.25 -1.27 -3.69
N VAL A 29 -11.70 -1.87 -2.59
CA VAL A 29 -12.65 -2.98 -2.57
C VAL A 29 -13.84 -2.56 -1.74
N TRP A 30 -15.04 -2.90 -2.20
CA TRP A 30 -16.28 -2.70 -1.46
C TRP A 30 -16.70 -4.03 -0.83
N LEU A 31 -16.89 -4.05 0.48
CA LEU A 31 -17.36 -5.23 1.19
C LEU A 31 -18.80 -4.98 1.66
N ALA A 32 -19.73 -5.80 1.18
CA ALA A 32 -21.11 -5.78 1.65
C ALA A 32 -21.29 -6.72 2.85
N ARG A 33 -22.31 -6.44 3.68
CA ARG A 33 -22.67 -7.33 4.79
C ARG A 33 -23.17 -8.66 4.23
N ASN A 34 -22.68 -9.78 4.77
CA ASN A 34 -22.97 -11.15 4.34
C ASN A 34 -22.47 -11.50 2.92
N ASP A 35 -21.42 -10.84 2.45
CA ASP A 35 -20.72 -11.19 1.21
C ASP A 35 -19.44 -11.97 1.52
N ASP A 36 -19.57 -13.28 1.72
CA ASP A 36 -18.45 -14.15 2.07
C ASP A 36 -17.41 -14.25 0.94
N THR A 37 -17.85 -14.11 -0.32
CA THR A 37 -16.95 -14.15 -1.49
C THR A 37 -16.13 -12.87 -1.57
N GLY A 38 -16.77 -11.70 -1.40
CA GLY A 38 -16.07 -10.42 -1.29
C GLY A 38 -15.13 -10.39 -0.09
N PHE A 39 -15.51 -11.01 1.02
CA PHE A 39 -14.65 -11.11 2.21
C PHE A 39 -13.36 -11.89 1.94
N GLN A 40 -13.44 -13.06 1.28
CA GLN A 40 -12.26 -13.84 0.91
C GLN A 40 -11.33 -13.06 -0.05
N GLN A 41 -11.89 -12.41 -1.06
CA GLN A 41 -11.09 -11.60 -2.00
C GLN A 41 -10.39 -10.42 -1.32
N VAL A 42 -11.03 -9.81 -0.31
CA VAL A 42 -10.40 -8.76 0.51
C VAL A 42 -9.24 -9.33 1.32
N LEU A 43 -9.40 -10.51 1.92
CA LEU A 43 -8.35 -11.15 2.70
C LEU A 43 -7.12 -11.48 1.83
N GLU A 44 -7.31 -12.10 0.66
CA GLU A 44 -6.21 -12.40 -0.26
C GLU A 44 -5.44 -11.14 -0.68
N ARG A 45 -6.15 -10.02 -0.89
CA ARG A 45 -5.53 -8.74 -1.24
C ARG A 45 -4.86 -8.06 -0.04
N ALA A 46 -5.39 -8.25 1.16
CA ALA A 46 -4.78 -7.77 2.40
C ALA A 46 -3.48 -8.53 2.71
N ASP A 47 -3.43 -9.84 2.44
CA ASP A 47 -2.23 -10.65 2.58
C ASP A 47 -1.08 -10.14 1.69
N TYR A 48 -1.39 -9.68 0.47
CA TYR A 48 -0.42 -9.02 -0.40
C TYR A 48 0.14 -7.71 0.20
N LEU A 49 -0.71 -6.93 0.88
CA LEU A 49 -0.30 -5.68 1.55
C LEU A 49 0.54 -5.94 2.81
N ALA A 50 0.25 -7.02 3.53
CA ALA A 50 1.04 -7.42 4.69
C ALA A 50 2.49 -7.75 4.30
N LYS A 51 2.74 -8.19 3.05
CA LYS A 51 4.05 -8.41 2.43
C LYS A 51 5.08 -9.09 3.34
N GLU A 52 4.62 -9.89 4.31
CA GLU A 52 5.44 -10.72 5.19
C GLU A 52 6.07 -11.84 4.36
N HIS A 53 5.30 -12.41 3.44
CA HIS A 53 5.60 -13.66 2.74
C HIS A 53 6.74 -13.57 1.70
N THR A 54 7.06 -12.37 1.21
CA THR A 54 8.21 -12.15 0.30
C THR A 54 9.16 -11.10 0.86
N LYS A 55 9.05 -10.77 2.16
CA LYS A 55 10.03 -9.90 2.80
C LYS A 55 11.33 -10.68 2.87
N VAL A 56 12.23 -10.40 1.94
CA VAL A 56 13.60 -10.91 2.02
C VAL A 56 14.23 -10.23 3.23
N HIS A 57 14.31 -10.96 4.33
CA HIS A 57 15.10 -10.59 5.51
C HIS A 57 16.59 -10.79 5.19
N CYS A 58 17.11 -10.12 4.16
CA CYS A 58 18.55 -10.05 3.99
C CYS A 58 19.11 -9.20 5.12
N THR A 59 19.93 -9.84 5.94
CA THR A 59 20.78 -9.26 6.98
C THR A 59 21.40 -7.94 6.50
N GLY A 60 21.06 -6.81 7.13
CA GLY A 60 21.89 -5.61 6.97
C GLY A 60 21.17 -4.28 7.07
N GLU A 61 20.28 -3.92 6.13
CA GLU A 61 19.93 -2.51 5.96
C GLU A 61 18.44 -2.29 5.62
N ARG A 62 17.81 -1.45 6.45
CA ARG A 62 16.71 -0.51 6.14
C ARG A 62 15.34 -1.08 5.76
N ASN A 63 14.65 -1.61 6.76
CA ASN A 63 13.19 -1.47 6.83
C ASN A 63 12.88 -0.13 7.51
N PHE A 64 12.50 0.90 6.73
CA PHE A 64 12.04 2.17 7.31
C PHE A 64 10.66 1.98 7.96
N GLY A 65 10.67 1.58 9.23
CA GLY A 65 9.53 1.63 10.13
C GLY A 65 9.69 2.83 11.06
N CYS A 66 9.06 3.96 10.73
CA CYS A 66 8.73 4.99 11.71
C CYS A 66 7.33 5.53 11.39
N SER A 67 6.31 5.01 12.09
CA SER A 67 5.13 5.79 12.39
C SER A 67 5.58 6.95 13.29
N ARG A 68 5.64 8.16 12.75
CA ARG A 68 5.76 9.35 13.60
C ARG A 68 4.38 9.64 14.18
N GLY A 69 4.34 9.83 15.50
CA GLY A 69 3.20 10.43 16.20
C GLY A 69 2.98 11.88 15.80
#